data_AF-A0A917CIY2-F1
#
_entry.id   AF-A0A917CIY2-F1
#
_cell.length_a   1.000
_cell.length_b   1.000
_cell.length_c   1.000
_cell.angle_alpha   90.00
_cell.angle_beta   90.00
_cell.angle_gamma   90.00
#
_symmetry.space_group_name_H-M   'P 1'
#
loop_
_entity.id
_entity.type
_entity.pdbx_description
1 polymer ?
#
loop_
_entity_poly.entity_id
_entity_poly.type
_entity_poly.pdbx_seq_one_letter_code
_entity_poly.pdbx_strand_id
1 'polypeptide(L)'
;MAEFLGIWSNTDSMFEDFEGYGNEHPVSDREDYEVLFGYYSYEDYSGLAFVLARKISDGNLYEVNGGHCSCYGLEGQWSPEETGIAVLRHRLVEGNLGRDYRGRNEFADELTAVLDALEVTE
;
A
#
# COMPACT_ATOMS: atom_id res chain seq x y z
N MET A 1 -1.11 -7.97 -12.89
CA MET A 1 -2.19 -8.16 -11.90
C MET A 1 -1.64 -7.66 -10.59
N ALA A 2 -2.38 -6.81 -9.88
CA ALA A 2 -1.95 -6.30 -8.58
C ALA A 2 -1.87 -7.43 -7.55
N GLU A 3 -0.91 -7.35 -6.64
CA GLU A 3 -0.77 -8.30 -5.54
C GLU A 3 -1.33 -7.70 -4.24
N PHE A 4 -2.20 -8.44 -3.56
CA PHE A 4 -2.83 -8.02 -2.31
C PHE A 4 -2.55 -9.04 -1.20
N LEU A 5 -2.19 -8.55 -0.03
CA LEU A 5 -1.81 -9.34 1.14
C LEU A 5 -2.57 -8.90 2.40
N GLY A 6 -2.70 -9.82 3.35
CA GLY A 6 -3.37 -9.57 4.62
C GLY A 6 -4.89 -9.58 4.45
N ILE A 7 -5.55 -8.49 4.85
CA ILE A 7 -7.02 -8.37 4.78
C ILE A 7 -7.50 -8.16 3.35
N TRP A 8 -6.74 -7.40 2.56
CA TRP A 8 -7.16 -7.05 1.21
C TRP A 8 -7.00 -8.23 0.25
N SER A 9 -7.94 -8.32 -0.68
CA SER A 9 -7.91 -9.32 -1.75
C SER A 9 -8.02 -8.71 -3.15
N ASN A 10 -8.42 -7.43 -3.23
CA ASN A 10 -8.60 -6.70 -4.47
C ASN A 10 -8.65 -5.19 -4.22
N THR A 11 -8.58 -4.43 -5.31
CA THR A 11 -8.59 -2.96 -5.32
C THR A 11 -9.84 -2.35 -4.69
N ASP A 12 -11.03 -2.91 -4.93
CA ASP A 12 -12.26 -2.36 -4.36
C ASP A 12 -12.27 -2.53 -2.83
N SER A 13 -11.91 -3.71 -2.30
CA SER A 13 -11.80 -3.93 -0.85
C SER A 13 -10.77 -3.00 -0.18
N MET A 14 -9.70 -2.67 -0.90
CA MET A 14 -8.69 -1.72 -0.42
C MET A 14 -9.27 -0.31 -0.32
N PHE A 15 -9.93 0.18 -1.39
CA PHE A 15 -10.53 1.51 -1.37
C PHE A 15 -11.67 1.63 -0.36
N GLU A 16 -12.50 0.60 -0.19
CA GLU A 16 -13.58 0.59 0.80
C GLU A 16 -13.06 0.88 2.23
N ASP A 17 -11.90 0.35 2.62
CA ASP A 17 -11.29 0.62 3.93
C ASP A 17 -10.81 2.09 4.07
N PHE A 18 -10.30 2.69 2.98
CA PHE A 18 -9.91 4.11 2.98
C PHE A 18 -11.11 5.06 2.89
N GLU A 19 -12.19 4.63 2.23
CA GLU A 19 -13.43 5.40 2.07
C GLU A 19 -14.32 5.36 3.33
N GLY A 20 -14.18 4.31 4.13
CA GLY A 20 -14.99 4.10 5.32
C GLY A 20 -16.43 3.66 5.03
N TYR A 21 -17.15 3.31 6.11
CA TYR A 21 -18.47 2.73 5.99
C TYR A 21 -19.47 3.67 5.32
N GLY A 22 -20.04 3.26 4.19
CA GLY A 22 -20.99 4.11 3.46
C GLY A 22 -20.33 5.28 2.73
N ASN A 23 -19.01 5.23 2.50
CA ASN A 23 -18.25 6.23 1.75
C ASN A 23 -18.25 7.61 2.43
N GLU A 24 -17.90 7.62 3.73
CA GLU A 24 -17.76 8.85 4.53
C GLU A 24 -16.58 9.73 4.08
N HIS A 25 -15.56 9.09 3.49
CA HIS A 25 -14.30 9.70 3.07
C HIS A 25 -13.96 9.35 1.61
N PRO A 26 -14.73 9.84 0.63
CA PRO A 26 -14.57 9.43 -0.77
C PRO A 26 -13.17 9.70 -1.32
N VAL A 27 -12.61 8.65 -1.93
CA VAL A 27 -11.36 8.73 -2.68
C VAL A 27 -11.68 9.16 -4.11
N SER A 28 -11.76 10.47 -4.32
CA SER A 28 -12.22 11.06 -5.59
C SER A 28 -11.30 10.78 -6.79
N ASP A 29 -10.04 10.45 -6.53
CA ASP A 29 -8.98 10.21 -7.50
C ASP A 29 -8.70 8.70 -7.69
N ARG A 30 -9.57 7.80 -7.22
CA ARG A 30 -9.34 6.33 -7.32
C ARG A 30 -9.05 5.87 -8.75
N GLU A 31 -9.71 6.48 -9.74
CA GLU A 31 -9.59 6.13 -11.15
C GLU A 31 -8.31 6.69 -11.80
N ASP A 32 -7.58 7.57 -11.12
CA ASP A 32 -6.30 8.13 -11.59
C ASP A 32 -5.14 7.17 -11.32
N TYR A 33 -5.35 6.12 -10.52
CA TYR A 33 -4.31 5.20 -10.08
C TYR A 33 -4.56 3.75 -10.50
N GLU A 34 -3.52 3.12 -11.03
CA GLU A 34 -3.41 1.67 -11.15
C GLU A 34 -2.72 1.14 -9.90
N VAL A 35 -3.45 0.40 -9.06
CA VAL A 35 -2.85 -0.26 -7.88
C VAL A 35 -1.97 -1.42 -8.35
N LEU A 36 -0.75 -1.48 -7.84
CA LEU A 36 0.25 -2.51 -8.16
C LEU A 36 0.45 -3.48 -7.00
N PHE A 37 0.38 -2.98 -5.77
CA PHE A 37 0.56 -3.76 -4.56
C PHE A 37 -0.25 -3.15 -3.40
N GLY A 38 -0.83 -4.00 -2.55
CA GLY A 38 -1.51 -3.58 -1.33
C GLY A 38 -1.28 -4.57 -0.18
N TYR A 39 -0.93 -4.06 0.99
CA TYR A 39 -0.82 -4.82 2.23
C TYR A 39 -1.62 -4.13 3.32
N TYR A 40 -2.42 -4.90 4.06
CA TYR A 40 -3.07 -4.41 5.26
C TYR A 40 -3.09 -5.49 6.35
N SER A 41 -2.43 -5.20 7.47
CA SER A 41 -2.39 -6.09 8.64
C SER A 41 -3.46 -5.74 9.66
N TYR A 42 -3.85 -6.74 10.44
CA TYR A 42 -4.68 -6.56 11.64
C TYR A 42 -4.18 -7.46 12.75
N GLU A 43 -3.32 -6.91 13.61
CA GLU A 43 -2.78 -7.59 14.79
C GLU A 43 -3.04 -6.77 16.05
N ASP A 44 -3.58 -7.41 17.10
CA ASP A 44 -3.81 -6.79 18.41
C ASP A 44 -4.62 -5.47 18.37
N TYR A 45 -5.65 -5.41 17.51
CA TYR A 45 -6.48 -4.20 17.30
C TYR A 45 -5.70 -2.99 16.72
N SER A 46 -4.52 -3.22 16.17
CA SER A 46 -3.68 -2.25 15.49
C SER A 46 -3.15 -2.83 14.18
N GLY A 47 -2.76 -1.99 13.24
CA GLY A 47 -2.42 -2.47 11.92
C GLY A 47 -1.85 -1.38 11.06
N LEU A 48 -1.13 -1.81 10.05
CA LEU A 48 -0.46 -0.96 9.09
C LEU A 48 -0.91 -1.33 7.69
N ALA A 49 -1.10 -0.29 6.90
CA ALA A 49 -1.49 -0.36 5.52
C ALA A 49 -0.40 0.26 4.65
N PHE A 50 -0.06 -0.42 3.56
CA PHE A 50 0.84 0.07 2.53
C PHE A 50 0.26 -0.23 1.16
N VAL A 51 0.22 0.77 0.28
CA VAL A 51 -0.20 0.64 -1.11
C VAL A 51 0.90 1.18 -2.00
N LEU A 52 1.25 0.44 -3.06
CA LEU A 52 2.00 0.97 -4.19
C LEU A 52 1.05 1.10 -5.38
N ALA A 53 1.01 2.28 -5.97
CA ALA A 53 0.20 2.56 -7.13
C ALA A 53 1.01 3.30 -8.19
N ARG A 54 0.58 3.20 -9.44
CA ARG A 54 1.07 4.00 -10.55
C ARG A 54 0.00 4.97 -10.98
N LYS A 55 0.33 6.25 -11.07
CA LYS A 55 -0.61 7.25 -11.57
C LYS A 55 -0.67 7.17 -13.09
N ILE A 56 -1.88 7.07 -13.64
CA ILE A 56 -2.09 6.78 -15.06
C ILE A 56 -1.68 7.99 -15.94
N SER A 57 -1.81 9.22 -15.42
CA SER A 57 -1.55 10.43 -16.19
C SER A 57 -0.08 10.67 -16.52
N ASP A 58 0.82 10.29 -15.63
CA ASP A 58 2.27 10.54 -15.74
C ASP A 58 3.12 9.27 -15.72
N GLY A 59 2.55 8.15 -15.27
CA GLY A 59 3.25 6.87 -15.13
C GLY A 59 4.13 6.78 -13.87
N ASN A 60 4.14 7.80 -13.02
CA ASN A 60 4.97 7.82 -11.81
C ASN A 60 4.40 6.89 -10.73
N LEU A 61 5.29 6.42 -9.85
CA LEU A 61 4.92 5.60 -8.70
C LEU A 61 4.54 6.48 -7.51
N TYR A 62 3.53 6.03 -6.78
CA TYR A 62 3.03 6.64 -5.56
C TYR A 62 2.86 5.58 -4.49
N GLU A 63 3.18 5.92 -3.26
CA GLU A 63 2.86 5.10 -2.10
C GLU A 63 1.76 5.75 -1.25
N VAL A 64 0.94 4.91 -0.62
CA VAL A 64 0.03 5.33 0.45
C VAL A 64 0.39 4.55 1.69
N ASN A 65 0.59 5.26 2.79
CA ASN A 65 0.80 4.67 4.11
C ASN A 65 -0.42 4.98 4.97
N GLY A 66 -0.98 3.96 5.61
CA GLY A 66 -2.08 4.11 6.55
C GLY A 66 -1.86 3.27 7.79
N GLY A 67 -2.64 3.52 8.83
CA GLY A 67 -2.64 2.68 10.02
C GLY A 67 -3.98 2.70 10.72
N HIS A 68 -4.37 1.56 11.28
CA HIS A 68 -5.54 1.46 12.14
C HIS A 68 -5.14 1.33 13.59
N CYS A 69 -6.03 1.78 14.47
CA CYS A 69 -5.97 1.53 15.90
C CYS A 69 -7.35 1.07 16.38
N SER A 70 -7.48 0.70 17.65
CA SER A 70 -8.72 0.18 18.23
C SER A 70 -9.97 1.08 18.07
N CYS A 71 -9.78 2.34 17.66
CA CYS A 71 -10.83 3.34 17.54
C CYS A 71 -11.15 3.76 16.09
N TYR A 72 -10.22 3.58 15.15
CA TYR A 72 -10.31 4.09 13.77
C TYR A 72 -9.59 3.15 12.80
N GLY A 73 -10.20 2.90 11.64
CA GLY A 73 -9.63 2.16 10.52
C GLY A 73 -8.72 3.04 9.66
N LEU A 74 -8.82 2.89 8.35
CA LEU A 74 -8.03 3.66 7.35
C LEU A 74 -8.78 4.87 6.79
N GLU A 75 -9.93 5.21 7.36
CA GLU A 75 -10.86 6.17 6.78
C GLU A 75 -10.21 7.56 6.64
N GLY A 76 -10.23 8.11 5.42
CA GLY A 76 -9.64 9.41 5.12
C GLY A 76 -8.12 9.46 5.12
N GLN A 77 -7.43 8.30 5.18
CA GLN A 77 -5.97 8.21 5.15
C GLN A 77 -5.40 8.01 3.74
N TRP A 78 -6.25 7.97 2.70
CA TRP A 78 -5.76 7.95 1.32
C TRP A 78 -5.05 9.26 0.99
N SER A 79 -3.72 9.22 1.00
CA SER A 79 -2.85 10.36 0.71
C SER A 79 -1.65 9.88 -0.09
N PRO A 80 -1.75 9.81 -1.43
CA PRO A 80 -0.67 9.33 -2.28
C PRO A 80 0.54 10.27 -2.23
N GLU A 81 1.71 9.71 -1.96
CA GLU A 81 3.00 10.39 -1.97
C GLU A 81 3.88 9.84 -3.10
N GLU A 82 4.48 10.73 -3.90
CA GLU A 82 5.36 10.31 -5.00
C GLU A 82 6.56 9.52 -4.46
N THR A 83 6.84 8.38 -5.08
CA THR A 83 7.94 7.48 -4.70
C THR A 83 8.61 6.90 -5.95
N GLY A 84 9.58 6.02 -5.75
CA GLY A 84 10.24 5.35 -6.86
C GLY A 84 10.90 4.05 -6.43
N ILE A 85 11.19 3.19 -7.40
CA ILE A 85 11.79 1.88 -7.17
C ILE A 85 13.06 2.00 -6.31
N ALA A 86 13.98 2.92 -6.65
CA ALA A 86 15.21 3.12 -5.90
C ALA A 86 14.97 3.55 -4.43
N VAL A 87 13.97 4.40 -4.17
CA VAL A 87 13.61 4.85 -2.81
C VAL A 87 13.03 3.69 -2.01
N LEU A 88 12.11 2.94 -2.60
CA LEU A 88 11.51 1.76 -1.96
C LEU A 88 12.56 0.68 -1.67
N ARG A 89 13.46 0.40 -2.63
CA ARG A 89 14.58 -0.53 -2.41
C ARG A 89 15.51 -0.07 -1.29
N HIS A 90 15.84 1.22 -1.24
CA HIS A 90 16.64 1.74 -0.14
C HIS A 90 15.95 1.50 1.22
N ARG A 91 14.64 1.75 1.33
CA ARG A 91 13.87 1.50 2.56
C ARG A 91 13.69 0.02 2.89
N LEU A 92 13.68 -0.86 1.89
CA LEU A 92 13.63 -2.31 2.05
C LEU A 92 14.99 -2.88 2.50
N VAL A 93 16.12 -2.30 2.11
CA VAL A 93 17.45 -2.84 2.43
C VAL A 93 18.07 -2.17 3.67
N GLU A 94 17.99 -0.85 3.73
CA GLU A 94 18.61 -0.03 4.79
C GLU A 94 17.61 0.41 5.86
N GLY A 95 16.31 0.20 5.63
CA GLY A 95 15.23 0.53 6.55
C GLY A 95 14.46 -0.70 7.03
N ASN A 96 13.26 -0.46 7.58
CA ASN A 96 12.35 -1.49 8.09
C ASN A 96 11.05 -1.58 7.28
N LEU A 97 11.01 -1.09 6.03
CA LEU A 97 9.79 -1.19 5.22
C LEU A 97 9.43 -2.67 5.03
N GLY A 98 8.18 -3.03 5.32
CA GLY A 98 7.67 -4.39 5.18
C GLY A 98 8.19 -5.41 6.19
N ARG A 99 8.79 -4.97 7.30
CA ARG A 99 9.25 -5.84 8.38
C ARG A 99 8.79 -5.37 9.75
N ASP A 100 8.51 -6.34 10.62
CA ASP A 100 8.12 -6.07 12.00
C ASP A 100 9.33 -5.62 12.86
N TYR A 101 9.07 -5.26 14.12
CA TYR A 101 10.12 -4.84 15.07
C TYR A 101 11.16 -5.92 15.40
N ARG A 102 10.91 -7.18 15.03
CA ARG A 102 11.85 -8.31 15.17
C ARG A 102 12.57 -8.62 13.85
N GLY A 103 12.33 -7.84 12.79
CA GLY A 103 12.88 -8.04 11.46
C GLY A 103 12.24 -9.20 10.69
N ARG A 104 11.07 -9.69 11.12
CA ARG A 104 10.32 -10.71 10.37
C ARG A 104 9.63 -10.07 9.17
N ASN A 105 9.56 -10.82 8.07
CA ASN A 105 8.87 -10.37 6.87
C ASN A 105 7.37 -10.20 7.16
N GLU A 106 6.84 -9.00 6.93
CA GLU A 106 5.41 -8.72 6.84
C GLU A 106 4.96 -8.66 5.39
N PHE A 107 5.72 -7.94 4.56
CA PHE A 107 5.50 -7.83 3.11
C PHE A 107 6.73 -7.41 2.29
N ALA A 108 7.90 -7.32 2.91
CA ALA A 108 9.11 -6.82 2.25
C ALA A 108 9.55 -7.70 1.07
N ASP A 109 9.44 -9.02 1.21
CA ASP A 109 9.85 -9.97 0.19
C ASP A 109 8.90 -9.93 -1.02
N GLU A 110 7.60 -9.82 -0.76
CA GLU A 110 6.55 -9.69 -1.76
C GLU A 110 6.63 -8.36 -2.51
N LEU A 111 6.82 -7.25 -1.79
CA LEU A 111 7.05 -5.95 -2.42
C LEU A 111 8.33 -5.97 -3.26
N THR A 112 9.39 -6.63 -2.80
CA THR A 112 10.64 -6.79 -3.57
C THR A 112 10.37 -7.50 -4.90
N ALA A 113 9.58 -8.57 -4.90
CA ALA A 113 9.22 -9.29 -6.11
C ALA A 113 8.38 -8.44 -7.09
N VAL A 114 7.46 -7.62 -6.57
CA VAL A 114 6.71 -6.65 -7.40
C VAL A 114 7.65 -5.64 -8.03
N LEU A 115 8.60 -5.07 -7.27
CA LEU A 115 9.59 -4.12 -7.80
C LEU A 115 10.49 -4.76 -8.87
N ASP A 116 10.94 -6.01 -8.66
CA ASP A 116 11.72 -6.75 -9.66
C ASP A 116 10.94 -6.92 -10.96
N ALA A 117 9.65 -7.24 -10.88
CA ALA A 117 8.80 -7.41 -12.05
C ALA A 117 8.59 -6.09 -12.82
N LEU A 118 8.52 -4.96 -12.12
CA LEU A 118 8.37 -3.64 -12.74
C LEU A 118 9.62 -3.25 -13.55
N GLU A 119 10.83 -3.45 -12.99
CA GLU A 119 12.10 -3.11 -13.68
C GLU A 119 12.33 -3.94 -14.96
N VAL A 120 11.78 -5.15 -15.04
CA VAL A 120 11.87 -6.00 -16.24
C VAL A 120 10.92 -5.55 -17.36
N THR A 121 9.88 -4.76 -17.01
CA THR A 121 8.86 -4.30 -17.95
C THR A 121 9.13 -2.91 -18.54
N GLU A 122 10.20 -2.25 -18.11
CA GLU A 122 10.66 -0.94 -18.61
C GLU A 122 11.69 -1.03 -19.75
#